data_AF-A0A956VVK4-F1
#
_entry.id   AF-A0A956VVK4-F1
#
_cell.length_a   1.000
_cell.length_b   1.000
_cell.length_c   1.000
_cell.angle_alpha   90.00
_cell.angle_beta   90.00
_cell.angle_gamma   90.00
#
_symmetry.space_group_name_H-M   'P 1'
#
loop_
_entity.id
_entity.type
_entity.pdbx_description
1 polymer ?
#
loop_
_entity_poly.entity_id
_entity_poly.type
_entity_poly.pdbx_seq_one_letter_code
_entity_poly.pdbx_strand_id
1 'polypeptide(L)' 'VGVVGTSNTFIDIGVYDLRHRNAASEDPAWLAEHDNDTHAYGLCWFGMFGPELEQRVAALPAADGQMGTTSDYCAPR' A
#
# COMPACT_ATOMS: atom_id res chain seq x y z
N VAL A 1 -12.95 -6.99 -21.18
CA VAL A 1 -12.21 -5.71 -21.03
C VAL A 1 -11.11 -5.73 -22.06
N GLY A 2 -11.12 -4.81 -23.02
CA GLY A 2 -10.18 -4.80 -24.15
C GLY A 2 -9.72 -3.38 -24.44
N VAL A 3 -8.46 -3.24 -24.87
CA VAL A 3 -7.80 -1.95 -25.11
C VAL A 3 -7.50 -1.87 -26.61
N VAL A 4 -8.14 -0.91 -27.30
CA VAL A 4 -7.76 -0.51 -28.67
C VAL A 4 -6.94 0.76 -28.52
N GLY A 5 -5.63 0.65 -28.72
CA GLY A 5 -4.68 1.76 -28.61
C GLY A 5 -3.58 1.47 -27.58
N THR A 6 -2.33 1.56 -28.02
CA THR A 6 -1.09 1.19 -27.31
C THR A 6 -0.73 2.14 -26.16
N SER A 7 -1.66 2.44 -25.26
CA SER A 7 -1.40 3.17 -24.02
C SER A 7 -1.26 2.17 -22.87
N ASN A 8 -0.13 2.20 -22.17
CA ASN A 8 0.05 1.37 -20.97
C ASN A 8 -1.09 1.67 -19.99
N THR A 9 -1.88 0.64 -19.69
CA THR A 9 -2.98 0.73 -18.73
C THR A 9 -2.56 -0.02 -17.48
N PHE A 10 -2.54 0.68 -16.35
CA PHE A 10 -2.22 0.11 -15.04
C PHE A 10 -3.47 0.11 -14.17
N ILE A 11 -3.61 -0.94 -13.35
CA ILE A 11 -4.62 -1.06 -12.33
C ILE A 11 -3.87 -1.24 -11.02
N ASP A 12 -4.16 -0.37 -10.05
CA ASP A 12 -3.70 -0.50 -8.68
C ASP A 12 -4.90 -0.79 -7.77
N ILE A 13 -4.70 -1.68 -6.80
CA ILE A 13 -5.74 -2.11 -5.85
C ILE A 13 -5.21 -1.92 -4.43
N GLY A 14 -5.71 -0.88 -3.78
CA GLY A 14 -5.49 -0.63 -2.35
C GLY A 14 -6.56 -1.27 -1.47
N VAL A 15 -6.21 -1.55 -0.21
CA VAL A 15 -7.13 -2.00 0.83
C VAL A 15 -7.26 -0.90 1.88
N TYR A 16 -8.50 -0.55 2.23
CA TYR A 16 -8.81 0.59 3.10
C TYR A 16 -9.83 0.20 4.18
N ASP A 17 -9.66 0.74 5.40
CA ASP A 17 -10.72 0.73 6.43
C ASP A 17 -11.24 2.16 6.63
N LEU A 18 -12.32 2.52 5.94
CA LEU A 18 -12.89 3.88 6.01
C LEU A 18 -13.48 4.25 7.38
N ARG A 19 -13.54 3.31 8.33
CA ARG A 19 -14.03 3.57 9.69
C ARG A 19 -12.93 4.11 10.61
N HIS A 20 -11.67 3.83 10.30
CA HIS A 20 -10.54 4.16 11.17
C HIS A 20 -9.36 4.65 10.34
N ARG A 21 -8.82 5.81 10.71
CA ARG A 21 -7.59 6.32 10.10
C ARG A 21 -6.39 5.46 10.51
N ASN A 22 -5.40 5.37 9.63
CA ASN A 22 -4.16 4.65 9.89
C ASN A 22 -3.18 5.47 10.73
N ALA A 23 -2.17 4.79 11.31
CA ALA A 23 -1.20 5.41 12.19
C ALA A 23 -0.34 6.48 11.50
N ALA A 24 -0.01 6.31 10.21
CA ALA A 24 0.79 7.29 9.47
C ALA A 24 0.07 8.65 9.36
N SER A 25 -1.25 8.62 9.21
CA SER A 25 -2.08 9.82 9.14
C SER A 25 -2.21 10.61 10.45
N GLU A 26 -1.67 10.09 11.55
CA GLU A 26 -1.55 10.84 12.81
C GLU A 26 -0.46 11.91 12.74
N ASP A 27 0.52 11.76 11.84
CA ASP A 27 1.53 12.79 11.55
C ASP A 27 0.95 13.85 10.60
N PRO A 28 0.79 15.11 11.02
CA PRO A 28 0.26 16.18 10.17
C PRO A 28 1.13 16.50 8.96
N ALA A 29 2.45 16.29 9.04
CA ALA A 29 3.35 16.51 7.91
C ALA A 29 3.14 15.43 6.84
N TRP A 30 3.08 14.16 7.27
CA TRP A 30 2.77 13.04 6.39
C TRP A 30 1.40 13.23 5.73
N LEU A 31 0.37 13.60 6.50
CA LEU A 31 -0.98 13.81 5.99
C LEU A 31 -1.06 14.97 4.98
N ALA A 32 -0.26 16.02 5.14
CA ALA A 32 -0.20 17.13 4.19
C ALA A 32 0.45 16.73 2.85
N GLU A 33 1.37 15.76 2.86
CA GLU A 33 1.98 15.21 1.64
C GLU A 33 1.09 14.15 0.97
N HIS A 34 0.11 13.60 1.70
CA HIS A 34 -0.80 12.55 1.25
C HIS A 34 -2.26 13.06 1.21
N ASP A 35 -2.52 13.99 0.31
CA ASP A 35 -3.76 14.78 0.22
C ASP A 35 -5.01 14.05 -0.31
N ASN A 36 -4.86 12.79 -0.76
CA ASN A 36 -5.99 11.97 -1.18
C ASN A 36 -6.77 11.45 0.03
N ASP A 37 -8.09 11.64 0.01
CA ASP A 37 -9.03 11.22 1.05
C ASP A 37 -8.85 9.76 1.49
N THR A 38 -8.40 8.86 0.61
CA THR A 38 -8.23 7.43 0.93
C THR A 38 -6.89 7.08 1.58
N HIS A 39 -5.84 7.90 1.43
CA HIS A 39 -4.51 7.59 2.00
C HIS A 39 -4.55 7.49 3.52
N ALA A 40 -5.33 8.34 4.18
CA ALA A 40 -5.49 8.30 5.63
C ALA A 40 -6.17 7.02 6.14
N TYR A 41 -6.76 6.20 5.27
CA TYR A 41 -7.47 4.96 5.62
C TYR A 41 -6.81 3.70 5.05
N GLY A 42 -5.63 3.84 4.41
CA GLY A 42 -4.88 2.72 3.86
C GLY A 42 -4.43 1.74 4.93
N LEU A 43 -4.52 0.44 4.64
CA LEU A 43 -4.14 -0.63 5.58
C LEU A 43 -2.79 -1.26 5.23
N CYS A 44 -2.00 -1.57 6.28
CA CYS A 44 -0.91 -2.52 6.16
C CYS A 44 -1.46 -3.95 6.08
N TRP A 45 -1.64 -4.45 4.86
CA TRP A 45 -2.16 -5.80 4.64
C TRP A 45 -1.12 -6.90 4.92
N PHE A 46 0.18 -6.57 4.92
CA PHE A 46 1.26 -7.51 5.22
C PHE A 46 1.13 -8.17 6.60
N GLY A 47 0.58 -7.47 7.60
CA GLY A 47 0.41 -7.97 8.97
C GLY A 47 -0.90 -8.72 9.21
N MET A 48 -1.68 -8.98 8.16
CA MET A 48 -3.01 -9.59 8.27
C MET A 48 -3.00 -11.11 8.04
N PHE A 49 -1.82 -11.70 7.82
CA PHE A 49 -1.68 -13.11 7.55
C PHE A 49 -1.00 -13.87 8.68
N GLY A 50 -1.10 -15.20 8.64
CA GLY A 50 -0.28 -16.05 9.50
C GLY A 50 1.22 -15.96 9.14
N PRO A 51 2.13 -16.27 10.09
CA PRO A 51 3.56 -16.01 9.97
C PRO A 51 4.24 -16.66 8.75
N GLU A 52 3.74 -17.81 8.30
CA GLU A 52 4.24 -18.45 7.08
C GLU A 52 4.01 -17.58 5.84
N LEU A 53 2.80 -17.02 5.69
CA LEU A 53 2.48 -16.22 4.52
C LEU A 53 3.21 -14.88 4.57
N GLU A 54 3.32 -14.26 5.75
CA GLU A 54 4.08 -13.03 5.92
C GLU A 54 5.54 -13.16 5.47
N GLN A 55 6.19 -14.27 5.84
CA GLN A 55 7.55 -14.58 5.39
C GLN A 55 7.65 -14.74 3.87
N ARG A 56 6.65 -15.41 3.26
CA ARG A 56 6.61 -15.59 1.81
C ARG A 56 6.42 -14.26 1.08
N VAL A 57 5.54 -13.38 1.55
CA VAL A 57 5.31 -12.07 0.92
C VAL A 57 6.53 -11.17 1.11
N ALA A 58 7.18 -11.19 2.29
CA ALA A 58 8.41 -10.44 2.54
C ALA A 58 9.59 -10.89 1.66
N ALA A 59 9.57 -12.12 1.16
CA ALA A 59 10.59 -12.65 0.25
C ALA A 59 10.32 -12.34 -1.23
N LEU A 60 9.17 -11.74 -1.57
CA LEU A 60 8.88 -11.35 -2.95
C LEU A 60 9.80 -10.18 -3.37
N PRO A 61 10.25 -10.17 -4.64
CA PRO A 61 11.03 -9.05 -5.14
C PRO A 61 10.18 -7.77 -5.18
N ALA A 62 10.86 -6.63 -5.07
CA ALA A 62 10.31 -5.31 -5.34
C ALA A 62 9.66 -5.26 -6.75
N ALA A 63 8.62 -4.43 -6.92
CA ALA A 63 7.82 -4.40 -8.14
C ALA A 63 8.64 -4.10 -9.40
N ASP A 64 9.67 -3.25 -9.29
CA ASP A 64 10.63 -2.90 -10.35
C ASP A 64 12.08 -3.26 -9.97
N GLY A 65 12.27 -4.06 -8.91
CA GLY A 65 13.59 -4.39 -8.36
C GLY A 65 14.19 -3.34 -7.43
N GLN A 66 13.54 -2.18 -7.23
CA GLN A 66 14.02 -1.11 -6.32
C GLN A 66 12.92 -0.55 -5.41
N MET A 67 11.71 -0.35 -5.93
CA MET A 67 10.57 0.30 -5.30
C MET A 67 9.50 -0.73 -4.88
N GLY A 68 8.78 -0.39 -3.80
CA GLY A 68 7.71 -1.23 -3.25
C GLY A 68 8.18 -2.30 -2.26
N THR A 69 9.39 -2.16 -1.69
CA THR A 69 9.87 -3.01 -0.58
C THR A 69 9.35 -2.56 0.79
N THR A 70 8.85 -1.32 0.88
CA THR A 70 8.31 -0.70 2.09
C THR A 70 6.91 -0.16 1.79
N SER A 71 6.09 -0.03 2.82
CA SER A 71 4.75 0.54 2.73
C SER A 71 4.57 1.59 3.80
N ASP A 72 4.08 2.77 3.42
CA ASP A 72 3.81 3.89 4.33
C ASP A 72 2.73 3.55 5.39
N TYR A 73 1.89 2.55 5.09
CA TYR A 73 0.84 2.10 6.00
C TYR A 73 1.34 1.10 7.04
N CYS A 74 2.51 0.49 6.83
CA CYS A 74 3.10 -0.48 7.74
C CYS A 74 4.06 0.19 8.71
N ALA A 75 3.98 -0.18 10.00
CA ALA A 75 4.96 0.26 10.98
C ALA A 75 6.38 -0.21 10.59
N PRO A 76 7.44 0.55 10.95
CA PRO A 76 8.82 0.09 10.80
C PRO A 76 8.98 -1.22 11.58
N ARG A 77 9.55 -2.25 10.92
CA ARG A 77 9.88 -3.53 11.56
C ARG A 77 11.24 -3.48 12.25
#